data_AF-A0AAD6D6D8-F1
#
_entry.id   AF-A0AAD6D6D8-F1
#
_cell.length_a   1.000
_cell.length_b   1.000
_cell.length_c   1.000
_cell.angle_alpha   90.00
_cell.angle_beta   90.00
_cell.angle_gamma   90.00
#
_symmetry.space_group_name_H-M   'P 1'
#
loop_
_entity.id
_entity.type
_entity.pdbx_description
1 polymer ?
#
loop_
_entity_poly.entity_id
_entity_poly.type
_entity_poly.pdbx_seq_one_letter_code
_entity_poly.pdbx_strand_id
1 'polypeptide(L)'
;MPRPTKIDAISILESLSSLLGISSERIPFRAQNRILQAIQQHLEFHAFQFAHKWLPEKSLMNRWTCPEEVELHRFFIFLARNKTRVPHSAFRQASHALLRMKGPVSAIRHAAVHRLTQDRESLVQMNRVAIEFVMTTGGSSPPAKLCRLLDFLEARLPKPDRLAKPGPFSEQPSESKGFVCRHRYMETKAPPTLLSKSIIEVLQWVEGSFVLEVEGFLHTLL
;
A
#
# COMPACT_ATOMS: atom_id res chain seq x y z
N MET A 1 8.03 31.73 31.68
CA MET A 1 8.57 31.29 30.37
C MET A 1 7.58 30.31 29.75
N PRO A 2 6.77 30.72 28.76
CA PRO A 2 5.83 29.81 28.11
C PRO A 2 6.59 28.88 27.16
N ARG A 3 6.35 27.57 27.29
CA ARG A 3 6.85 26.57 26.32
C ARG A 3 6.16 26.81 24.98
N PRO A 4 6.88 26.76 23.85
CA PRO A 4 6.24 26.82 22.54
C PRO A 4 5.30 25.61 22.41
N THR A 5 4.01 25.92 22.23
CA THR A 5 2.95 24.98 21.89
C THR A 5 3.35 24.20 20.65
N LYS A 6 3.16 22.87 20.67
CA LYS A 6 3.31 21.98 19.51
C LYS A 6 2.68 22.64 18.28
N ILE A 7 3.49 23.22 17.41
CA ILE A 7 3.04 23.59 16.09
C ILE A 7 2.86 22.26 15.36
N ASP A 8 1.62 21.98 14.93
CA ASP A 8 1.28 20.74 14.28
C ASP A 8 2.07 20.65 12.97
N ALA A 9 2.88 19.60 12.80
CA ALA A 9 3.70 19.41 11.60
C ALA A 9 2.86 19.46 10.32
N ILE A 10 1.58 19.06 10.44
CA ILE A 10 0.56 19.14 9.39
C ILE A 10 0.23 20.59 9.03
N SER A 11 0.06 21.48 10.02
CA SER A 11 -0.26 22.89 9.80
C SER A 11 0.90 23.66 9.16
N ILE A 12 2.15 23.33 9.53
CA ILE A 12 3.35 23.84 8.87
C ILE A 12 3.42 23.34 7.41
N LEU A 13 3.12 22.06 7.20
CA LEU A 13 3.03 21.45 5.87
C LEU A 13 2.00 22.15 4.99
N GLU A 14 0.79 22.36 5.47
CA GLU A 14 -0.28 23.03 4.73
C GLU A 14 0.10 24.47 4.36
N SER A 15 0.74 25.18 5.30
CA SER A 15 1.22 26.54 5.09
C SER A 15 2.35 26.59 4.06
N LEU A 16 3.35 25.71 4.17
CA LEU A 16 4.47 25.63 3.23
C LEU A 16 4.06 25.09 1.86
N SER A 17 3.12 24.14 1.81
CA SER A 17 2.54 23.63 0.58
C SER A 17 1.79 24.72 -0.17
N SER A 18 1.08 25.59 0.55
CA SER A 18 0.40 26.76 0.00
C SER A 18 1.38 27.85 -0.47
N LEU A 19 2.48 28.07 0.27
CA LEU A 19 3.50 29.09 -0.02
C LEU A 19 4.46 28.71 -1.15
N LEU A 20 4.86 27.44 -1.24
CA LEU A 20 5.90 26.96 -2.15
C LEU A 20 5.34 26.22 -3.36
N GLY A 21 4.02 26.04 -3.45
CA GLY A 21 3.38 25.20 -4.46
C GLY A 21 3.82 23.72 -4.38
N ILE A 22 4.35 23.29 -3.22
CA ILE A 22 4.77 21.92 -2.97
C ILE A 22 3.52 21.14 -2.56
N SER A 23 3.01 20.30 -3.45
CA SER A 23 1.81 19.49 -3.18
C SER A 23 1.99 18.66 -1.89
N SER A 24 1.15 18.94 -0.88
CA SER A 24 0.96 18.14 0.35
C SER A 24 0.39 16.74 0.05
N GLU A 25 0.11 16.44 -1.23
CA GLU A 25 -0.58 15.23 -1.66
C GLU A 25 0.36 14.01 -1.74
N ARG A 26 1.64 14.16 -1.40
CA ARG A 26 2.65 13.10 -1.56
C ARG A 26 3.05 12.51 -0.21
N ILE A 27 2.74 11.22 -0.04
CA ILE A 27 3.31 10.40 1.02
C ILE A 27 4.84 10.30 0.79
N PRO A 28 5.70 10.56 1.78
CA PRO A 28 7.15 10.41 1.64
C PRO A 28 7.56 9.00 1.22
N PHE A 29 8.53 8.88 0.31
CA PHE A 29 8.97 7.60 -0.28
C PHE A 29 9.26 6.51 0.76
N ARG A 30 9.98 6.86 1.82
CA ARG A 30 10.30 5.91 2.91
C ARG A 30 9.02 5.37 3.56
N ALA A 31 8.05 6.24 3.82
CA ALA A 31 6.78 5.82 4.38
C ALA A 31 5.96 4.96 3.42
N GLN A 32 5.95 5.28 2.12
CA GLN A 32 5.32 4.43 1.10
C GLN A 32 5.89 3.00 1.14
N ASN A 33 7.21 2.88 1.18
CA ASN A 33 7.87 1.57 1.22
C ASN A 33 7.51 0.79 2.49
N ARG A 34 7.47 1.46 3.66
CA ARG A 34 7.05 0.83 4.92
C ARG A 34 5.62 0.32 4.85
N ILE A 35 4.71 1.13 4.29
CA ILE A 35 3.30 0.77 4.09
C ILE A 35 3.17 -0.44 3.18
N LEU A 36 3.86 -0.44 2.04
CA LEU A 36 3.83 -1.54 1.08
C LEU A 36 4.41 -2.84 1.65
N GLN A 37 5.50 -2.74 2.42
CA GLN A 37 6.07 -3.89 3.14
C GLN A 37 5.09 -4.47 4.15
N ALA A 38 4.43 -3.62 4.96
CA ALA A 38 3.44 -4.06 5.92
C ALA A 38 2.23 -4.75 5.25
N ILE A 39 1.74 -4.17 4.14
CA ILE A 39 0.67 -4.79 3.35
C ILE A 39 1.12 -6.15 2.82
N GLN A 40 2.32 -6.25 2.23
CA GLN A 40 2.84 -7.52 1.72
C GLN A 40 2.94 -8.59 2.81
N GLN A 41 3.46 -8.25 3.99
CA GLN A 41 3.56 -9.17 5.13
C GLN A 41 2.19 -9.69 5.57
N HIS A 42 1.18 -8.80 5.64
CA HIS A 42 -0.19 -9.21 5.96
C HIS A 42 -0.77 -10.18 4.92
N LEU A 43 -0.54 -9.90 3.64
CA LEU A 43 -0.98 -10.80 2.56
C LEU A 43 -0.32 -12.18 2.66
N GLU A 44 0.98 -12.24 2.94
CA GLU A 44 1.75 -13.48 3.10
C GLU A 44 1.28 -14.28 4.32
N PHE A 45 1.05 -13.61 5.45
CA PHE A 45 0.45 -14.21 6.64
C PHE A 45 -0.91 -14.85 6.37
N HIS A 46 -1.81 -14.13 5.69
CA HIS A 46 -3.13 -14.66 5.38
C HIS A 46 -3.11 -15.76 4.33
N ALA A 47 -2.20 -15.69 3.35
CA ALA A 47 -1.94 -16.75 2.38
C ALA A 47 -1.46 -18.03 3.07
N PHE A 48 -0.54 -17.90 4.04
CA PHE A 48 -0.04 -18.99 4.86
C PHE A 48 -1.16 -19.68 5.65
N GLN A 49 -1.98 -18.90 6.36
CA GLN A 49 -3.10 -19.43 7.13
C GLN A 49 -4.10 -20.17 6.24
N PHE A 50 -4.41 -19.60 5.07
CA PHE A 50 -5.31 -20.22 4.10
C PHE A 50 -4.76 -21.57 3.61
N ALA A 51 -3.48 -21.63 3.24
CA ALA A 51 -2.83 -22.86 2.78
C ALA A 51 -2.81 -23.93 3.88
N HIS A 52 -2.49 -23.57 5.12
CA HIS A 52 -2.50 -24.49 6.26
C HIS A 52 -3.89 -25.02 6.61
N LYS A 53 -4.91 -24.16 6.53
CA LYS A 53 -6.29 -24.54 6.83
C LYS A 53 -6.83 -25.56 5.83
N TRP A 54 -6.59 -25.35 4.54
CA TRP A 54 -7.28 -26.10 3.48
C TRP A 54 -6.44 -27.19 2.83
N LEU A 55 -5.10 -27.05 2.85
CA LEU A 55 -4.17 -27.93 2.16
C LEU A 55 -2.91 -28.17 3.03
N PRO A 56 -3.05 -28.61 4.29
CA PRO A 56 -1.94 -28.69 5.25
C PRO A 56 -0.78 -29.55 4.76
N GLU A 57 -1.06 -30.74 4.23
CA GLU A 57 -0.02 -31.63 3.68
C GLU A 57 0.75 -30.98 2.54
N LYS A 58 0.06 -30.28 1.63
CA LYS A 58 0.71 -29.60 0.49
C LYS A 58 1.49 -28.38 0.93
N SER A 59 1.01 -27.67 1.95
CA SER A 59 1.74 -26.56 2.57
C SER A 59 3.07 -27.04 3.15
N LEU A 60 3.05 -28.15 3.90
CA LEU A 60 4.25 -28.79 4.46
C LEU A 60 5.20 -29.30 3.37
N MET A 61 4.68 -29.91 2.30
CA MET A 61 5.50 -30.33 1.15
C MET A 61 6.20 -29.14 0.46
N ASN A 62 5.62 -27.94 0.50
CA ASN A 62 6.26 -26.72 -0.02
C ASN A 62 7.21 -26.06 0.99
N ARG A 63 7.40 -26.66 2.18
CA ARG A 63 8.21 -26.17 3.30
C ARG A 63 7.73 -24.82 3.84
N TRP A 64 6.45 -24.52 3.70
CA TRP A 64 5.86 -23.33 4.31
C TRP A 64 5.66 -23.58 5.80
N THR A 65 6.68 -23.28 6.61
CA THR A 65 6.63 -23.38 8.07
C THR A 65 6.31 -22.05 8.74
N CYS A 66 6.49 -20.94 8.02
CA CYS A 66 6.12 -19.60 8.45
C CYS A 66 5.55 -18.76 7.27
N PRO A 67 4.89 -17.63 7.55
CA PRO A 67 4.36 -16.71 6.55
C PRO A 67 5.34 -16.30 5.45
N GLU A 68 6.57 -16.00 5.84
CA GLU A 68 7.62 -15.45 4.99
C GLU A 68 8.03 -16.42 3.87
N GLU A 69 7.91 -17.73 4.11
CA GLU A 69 8.24 -18.78 3.14
C GLU A 69 7.20 -18.95 2.03
N VAL A 70 5.99 -18.39 2.21
CA VAL A 70 4.88 -18.60 1.27
C VAL A 70 5.16 -17.93 -0.07
N GLU A 71 5.72 -16.72 -0.05
CA GLU A 71 5.86 -15.81 -1.18
C GLU A 71 4.59 -15.70 -2.07
N LEU A 72 3.96 -14.53 -2.15
CA LEU A 72 2.65 -14.38 -2.82
C LEU A 72 2.58 -14.98 -4.24
N HIS A 73 3.66 -14.90 -5.02
CA HIS A 73 3.67 -15.48 -6.36
C HIS A 73 3.61 -17.02 -6.35
N ARG A 74 4.29 -17.69 -5.40
CA ARG A 74 4.22 -19.15 -5.21
C ARG A 74 2.86 -19.56 -4.68
N PHE A 75 2.25 -18.76 -3.79
CA PHE A 75 0.88 -18.99 -3.32
C PHE A 75 -0.14 -19.09 -4.46
N PHE A 76 -0.12 -18.19 -5.43
CA PHE A 76 -1.07 -18.28 -6.56
C PHE A 76 -0.82 -19.49 -7.47
N ILE A 77 0.44 -19.88 -7.67
CA ILE A 77 0.78 -21.11 -8.41
C ILE A 77 0.26 -22.33 -7.67
N PHE A 78 0.48 -22.38 -6.36
CA PHE A 78 -0.03 -23.42 -5.47
C PHE A 78 -1.56 -23.51 -5.52
N LEU A 79 -2.26 -22.38 -5.41
CA LEU A 79 -3.71 -22.33 -5.42
C LEU A 79 -4.28 -22.84 -6.75
N ALA A 80 -3.70 -22.41 -7.88
CA ALA A 80 -4.11 -22.85 -9.20
C ALA A 80 -3.96 -24.37 -9.39
N ARG A 81 -2.88 -24.97 -8.87
CA ARG A 81 -2.61 -26.41 -8.94
C ARG A 81 -3.51 -27.26 -8.06
N ASN A 82 -4.06 -26.68 -6.99
CA ASN A 82 -4.83 -27.42 -5.98
C ASN A 82 -6.33 -27.05 -5.93
N LYS A 83 -6.80 -26.17 -6.82
CA LYS A 83 -8.19 -25.64 -6.82
C LYS A 83 -9.30 -26.71 -6.84
N THR A 84 -9.02 -27.89 -7.38
CA THR A 84 -9.98 -29.02 -7.48
C THR A 84 -9.79 -30.08 -6.39
N ARG A 85 -8.72 -30.00 -5.59
CA ARG A 85 -8.36 -31.05 -4.63
C ARG A 85 -9.20 -31.06 -3.37
N VAL A 86 -9.74 -29.91 -2.98
CA VAL A 86 -10.61 -29.81 -1.80
C VAL A 86 -12.06 -29.78 -2.27
N PRO A 87 -12.87 -30.81 -1.97
CA PRO A 87 -14.28 -30.87 -2.36
C PRO A 87 -15.16 -30.04 -1.43
N HIS A 88 -14.74 -28.83 -1.07
CA HIS A 88 -15.48 -27.92 -0.20
C HIS A 88 -15.87 -26.66 -0.95
N SER A 89 -17.16 -26.29 -0.92
CA SER A 89 -17.71 -25.14 -1.65
C SER A 89 -17.04 -23.82 -1.24
N ALA A 90 -16.88 -23.59 0.07
CA ALA A 90 -16.19 -22.40 0.59
C ALA A 90 -14.74 -22.29 0.09
N PHE A 91 -13.96 -23.39 0.10
CA PHE A 91 -12.61 -23.38 -0.47
C PHE A 91 -12.63 -23.04 -1.96
N ARG A 92 -13.53 -23.66 -2.74
CA ARG A 92 -13.60 -23.44 -4.19
C ARG A 92 -13.95 -21.99 -4.52
N GLN A 93 -14.91 -21.40 -3.79
CA GLN A 93 -15.32 -20.02 -3.94
C GLN A 93 -14.18 -19.05 -3.57
N ALA A 94 -13.56 -19.24 -2.40
CA ALA A 94 -12.42 -18.45 -1.96
C ALA A 94 -11.25 -18.57 -2.94
N SER A 95 -10.92 -19.79 -3.38
CA SER A 95 -9.84 -20.05 -4.34
C SER A 95 -10.08 -19.32 -5.67
N HIS A 96 -11.30 -19.35 -6.19
CA HIS A 96 -11.65 -18.61 -7.40
C HIS A 96 -11.49 -17.10 -7.21
N ALA A 97 -11.97 -16.54 -6.10
CA ALA A 97 -11.84 -15.12 -5.80
C ALA A 97 -10.36 -14.71 -5.65
N LEU A 98 -9.57 -15.46 -4.90
CA LEU A 98 -8.13 -15.25 -4.73
C LEU A 98 -7.40 -15.28 -6.07
N LEU A 99 -7.69 -16.24 -6.95
CA LEU A 99 -7.07 -16.31 -8.28
C LEU A 99 -7.37 -15.09 -9.16
N ARG A 100 -8.56 -14.47 -9.04
CA ARG A 100 -8.86 -13.20 -9.74
C ARG A 100 -8.02 -12.04 -9.20
N MET A 101 -7.66 -12.07 -7.93
CA MET A 101 -6.82 -11.05 -7.29
C MET A 101 -5.32 -11.22 -7.57
N LYS A 102 -4.89 -12.26 -8.32
CA LYS A 102 -3.47 -12.51 -8.63
C LYS A 102 -2.76 -11.30 -9.20
N GLY A 103 -3.34 -10.64 -10.21
CA GLY A 103 -2.74 -9.46 -10.84
C GLY A 103 -2.55 -8.31 -9.84
N PRO A 104 -3.62 -7.84 -9.18
CA PRO A 104 -3.54 -6.81 -8.15
C PRO A 104 -2.55 -7.10 -7.02
N VAL A 105 -2.58 -8.30 -6.45
CA VAL A 105 -1.66 -8.68 -5.38
C VAL A 105 -0.21 -8.77 -5.87
N SER A 106 0.02 -9.20 -7.12
CA SER A 106 1.36 -9.18 -7.71
C SER A 106 1.88 -7.76 -7.90
N ALA A 107 1.02 -6.80 -8.22
CA ALA A 107 1.40 -5.39 -8.34
C ALA A 107 1.84 -4.80 -6.99
N ILE A 108 1.15 -5.15 -5.89
CA ILE A 108 1.56 -4.76 -4.52
C ILE A 108 2.97 -5.28 -4.22
N ARG A 109 3.21 -6.59 -4.43
CA ARG A 109 4.53 -7.19 -4.23
C ARG A 109 5.59 -6.51 -5.09
N HIS A 110 5.29 -6.30 -6.37
CA HIS A 110 6.22 -5.67 -7.30
C HIS A 110 6.61 -4.26 -6.82
N ALA A 111 5.63 -3.45 -6.39
CA ALA A 111 5.88 -2.13 -5.82
C ALA A 111 6.71 -2.20 -4.54
N ALA A 112 6.42 -3.12 -3.63
CA ALA A 112 7.16 -3.30 -2.38
C ALA A 112 8.61 -3.74 -2.59
N VAL A 113 8.83 -4.76 -3.43
CA VAL A 113 10.15 -5.38 -3.67
C VAL A 113 11.05 -4.44 -4.47
N HIS A 114 10.52 -3.81 -5.52
CA HIS A 114 11.29 -2.89 -6.36
C HIS A 114 11.23 -1.44 -5.87
N ARG A 115 10.63 -1.19 -4.70
CA ARG A 115 10.52 0.12 -4.06
C ARG A 115 10.01 1.19 -5.04
N LEU A 116 8.90 0.88 -5.70
CA LEU A 116 8.31 1.77 -6.69
C LEU A 116 7.48 2.85 -6.00
N THR A 117 7.71 4.11 -6.37
CA THR A 117 6.88 5.22 -5.91
C THR A 117 5.43 5.04 -6.35
N GLN A 118 4.52 5.22 -5.41
CA GLN A 118 3.08 5.15 -5.63
C GLN A 118 2.45 6.51 -5.34
N ASP A 119 1.43 6.85 -6.11
CA ASP A 119 0.54 7.94 -5.74
C ASP A 119 -0.46 7.48 -4.65
N ARG A 120 -1.15 8.46 -4.07
CA ARG A 120 -2.18 8.26 -3.05
C ARG A 120 -3.22 7.23 -3.48
N GLU A 121 -3.78 7.42 -4.67
CA GLU A 121 -4.89 6.61 -5.16
C GLU A 121 -4.44 5.15 -5.31
N SER A 122 -3.23 4.93 -5.78
CA SER A 122 -2.61 3.63 -5.89
C SER A 122 -2.42 2.98 -4.51
N LEU A 123 -1.90 3.70 -3.51
CA LEU A 123 -1.73 3.14 -2.16
C LEU A 123 -3.07 2.79 -1.48
N VAL A 124 -4.07 3.65 -1.62
CA VAL A 124 -5.44 3.40 -1.12
C VAL A 124 -6.02 2.16 -1.82
N GLN A 125 -5.91 2.08 -3.14
CA GLN A 125 -6.42 0.95 -3.90
C GLN A 125 -5.69 -0.36 -3.57
N MET A 126 -4.36 -0.32 -3.42
CA MET A 126 -3.56 -1.46 -2.99
C MET A 126 -3.98 -1.95 -1.59
N ASN A 127 -4.24 -1.04 -0.65
CA ASN A 127 -4.73 -1.41 0.68
C ASN A 127 -6.14 -2.04 0.61
N ARG A 128 -7.05 -1.48 -0.20
CA ARG A 128 -8.39 -2.08 -0.42
C ARG A 128 -8.32 -3.50 -0.99
N VAL A 129 -7.44 -3.72 -1.98
CA VAL A 129 -7.16 -5.07 -2.52
C VAL A 129 -6.66 -6.00 -1.40
N ALA A 130 -5.82 -5.50 -0.51
CA ALA A 130 -5.33 -6.30 0.61
C ALA A 130 -6.43 -6.65 1.62
N ILE A 131 -7.33 -5.72 1.93
CA ILE A 131 -8.50 -5.98 2.77
C ILE A 131 -9.38 -7.06 2.13
N GLU A 132 -9.69 -6.94 0.84
CA GLU A 132 -10.48 -7.93 0.09
C GLU A 132 -9.80 -9.31 0.11
N PHE A 133 -8.48 -9.36 -0.07
CA PHE A 133 -7.70 -10.58 0.02
C PHE A 133 -7.84 -11.23 1.40
N VAL A 134 -7.61 -10.47 2.47
CA VAL A 134 -7.70 -10.97 3.85
C VAL A 134 -9.11 -11.51 4.15
N MET A 135 -10.15 -10.76 3.77
CA MET A 135 -11.54 -11.20 3.93
C MET A 135 -11.82 -12.50 3.18
N THR A 136 -11.29 -12.63 1.96
CA THR A 136 -11.47 -13.82 1.13
C THR A 136 -10.77 -15.05 1.71
N THR A 137 -9.62 -14.88 2.37
CA THR A 137 -8.91 -16.01 3.01
C THR A 137 -9.64 -16.55 4.25
N GLY A 138 -10.47 -15.74 4.91
CA GLY A 138 -11.18 -16.15 6.13
C GLY A 138 -10.23 -16.65 7.23
N GLY A 139 -9.06 -16.00 7.35
CA GLY A 139 -8.04 -16.29 8.37
C GLY A 139 -8.51 -15.98 9.80
N SER A 140 -7.66 -16.26 10.78
CA SER A 140 -8.02 -16.13 12.20
C SER A 140 -8.06 -14.68 12.70
N SER A 141 -7.41 -13.75 11.99
CA SER A 141 -7.39 -12.32 12.32
C SER A 141 -8.28 -11.52 11.37
N PRO A 142 -9.16 -10.63 11.85
CA PRO A 142 -9.86 -9.66 11.02
C PRO A 142 -8.90 -8.71 10.30
N PRO A 143 -9.31 -8.07 9.18
CA PRO A 143 -8.51 -7.06 8.47
C PRO A 143 -8.42 -5.72 9.23
N ALA A 144 -8.76 -5.66 10.52
CA ALA A 144 -8.83 -4.43 11.31
C ALA A 144 -7.55 -3.59 11.22
N LYS A 145 -6.39 -4.25 11.15
CA LYS A 145 -5.09 -3.59 10.96
C LYS A 145 -5.00 -2.86 9.61
N LEU A 146 -5.44 -3.50 8.53
CA LEU A 146 -5.49 -2.90 7.18
C LEU A 146 -6.58 -1.83 7.06
N CYS A 147 -7.74 -2.02 7.72
CA CYS A 147 -8.79 -1.00 7.79
C CYS A 147 -8.30 0.28 8.48
N ARG A 148 -7.64 0.15 9.64
CA ARG A 148 -7.02 1.29 10.32
C ARG A 148 -5.99 1.99 9.41
N LEU A 149 -5.19 1.23 8.67
CA LEU A 149 -4.23 1.79 7.72
C LEU A 149 -4.94 2.51 6.58
N LEU A 150 -6.09 2.00 6.11
CA LEU A 150 -6.90 2.67 5.10
C LEU A 150 -7.44 4.01 5.63
N ASP A 151 -7.99 4.01 6.85
CA ASP A 151 -8.47 5.24 7.50
C ASP A 151 -7.34 6.26 7.66
N PHE A 152 -6.14 5.81 8.06
CA PHE A 152 -4.94 6.65 8.15
C PHE A 152 -4.57 7.27 6.80
N LEU A 153 -4.55 6.47 5.73
CA LEU A 153 -4.25 6.94 4.37
C LEU A 153 -5.31 7.90 3.84
N GLU A 154 -6.58 7.68 4.17
CA GLU A 154 -7.68 8.54 3.75
C GLU A 154 -7.74 9.86 4.54
N ALA A 155 -7.42 9.84 5.84
CA ALA A 155 -7.44 11.01 6.72
C ALA A 155 -6.28 11.98 6.49
N ARG A 156 -5.09 11.46 6.13
CA ARG A 156 -3.87 12.27 6.00
C ARG A 156 -3.69 12.97 4.66
N LEU A 157 -4.66 12.85 3.76
CA LEU A 157 -4.52 13.35 2.41
C LEU A 157 -5.82 14.03 1.96
N PRO A 158 -5.76 15.30 1.51
CA PRO A 158 -6.90 16.00 0.96
C PRO A 158 -7.57 15.17 -0.16
N LYS A 159 -8.90 15.22 -0.26
CA LYS A 159 -9.60 14.67 -1.43
C LYS A 159 -9.11 15.45 -2.65
N PRO A 160 -8.77 14.78 -3.78
CA PRO A 160 -8.40 15.51 -4.98
C PRO A 160 -9.55 16.44 -5.35
N ASP A 161 -9.24 17.72 -5.47
CA ASP A 161 -10.20 18.73 -5.88
C ASP A 161 -10.74 18.34 -7.26
N ARG A 162 -12.04 18.07 -7.37
CA ARG A 162 -12.68 17.60 -8.62
C ARG A 162 -12.74 18.67 -9.73
N LEU A 163 -11.92 19.72 -9.64
CA LEU A 163 -11.99 20.90 -10.52
C LEU A 163 -10.93 20.95 -11.63
N ALA A 164 -10.04 19.96 -11.75
CA ALA A 164 -9.20 19.83 -12.94
C ALA A 164 -9.95 19.07 -14.04
N LYS A 165 -10.70 19.79 -14.88
CA LYS A 165 -11.21 19.27 -16.16
C LYS A 165 -10.02 18.73 -17.00
N PRO A 166 -10.14 17.57 -17.66
CA PRO A 166 -9.11 17.13 -18.58
C PRO A 166 -9.05 18.09 -19.77
N GLY A 167 -7.85 18.62 -20.03
CA GLY A 167 -7.54 19.38 -21.25
C GLY A 167 -7.70 18.50 -22.51
N PRO A 168 -7.80 19.11 -23.70
CA PRO A 168 -8.28 18.47 -24.91
C PRO A 168 -7.19 17.65 -25.60
N PHE A 169 -6.70 16.59 -24.96
CA PHE A 169 -5.97 15.51 -25.60
C PHE A 169 -6.30 14.20 -24.86
N SER A 170 -7.54 13.76 -25.06
CA SER A 170 -8.03 12.45 -24.62
C SER A 170 -7.88 11.46 -25.77
N GLU A 171 -6.76 10.76 -25.85
CA GLU A 171 -6.73 9.49 -26.59
C GLU A 171 -7.53 8.43 -25.82
N GLN A 172 -8.35 7.71 -26.59
CA GLN A 172 -9.38 6.79 -26.15
C GLN A 172 -8.84 5.49 -25.51
N PRO A 173 -9.68 4.76 -24.75
CA PRO A 173 -9.24 3.71 -23.84
C PRO A 173 -9.09 2.36 -24.55
N SER A 174 -7.93 1.73 -24.42
CA SER A 174 -7.76 0.31 -24.70
C SER A 174 -7.84 -0.50 -23.41
N GLU A 175 -8.64 -1.55 -23.46
CA GLU A 175 -8.96 -2.47 -22.38
C GLU A 175 -7.70 -3.19 -21.88
N SER A 176 -7.14 -2.68 -20.80
CA SER A 176 -6.47 -3.47 -19.78
C SER A 176 -6.40 -2.60 -18.53
N LYS A 177 -7.20 -2.93 -17.50
CA LYS A 177 -7.03 -2.36 -16.16
C LYS A 177 -5.74 -2.93 -15.54
N GLY A 178 -4.62 -2.67 -16.19
CA GLY A 178 -3.29 -2.84 -15.62
C GLY A 178 -3.07 -1.73 -14.61
N PHE A 179 -2.33 -2.05 -13.55
CA PHE A 179 -1.74 -1.04 -12.68
C PHE A 179 -0.85 -0.18 -13.56
N VAL A 180 -1.32 1.01 -13.92
CA VAL A 180 -0.47 1.97 -14.61
C VAL A 180 0.50 2.46 -13.56
N CYS A 181 1.68 1.84 -13.56
CA CYS A 181 2.86 2.41 -12.94
C CYS A 181 3.14 3.70 -13.73
N ARG A 182 2.52 4.81 -13.33
CA ARG A 182 2.84 6.12 -13.88
C ARG A 182 4.25 6.41 -13.41
N HIS A 183 5.22 6.09 -14.27
CA HIS A 183 6.56 6.62 -14.22
C HIS A 183 6.48 8.14 -14.43
N ARG A 184 5.97 8.87 -13.43
CA ARG A 184 6.20 10.29 -13.30
C ARG A 184 7.29 10.42 -12.27
N TYR A 185 8.53 10.30 -12.75
CA TYR A 185 9.64 11.02 -12.15
C TYR A 185 9.30 12.51 -12.31
N MET A 186 8.47 13.01 -11.38
CA MET A 186 8.36 14.44 -11.16
C MET A 186 9.39 14.74 -10.09
N GLU A 187 10.65 14.78 -10.55
CA GLU A 187 11.59 15.77 -10.03
C GLU A 187 10.79 17.04 -9.77
N THR A 188 10.95 17.56 -8.56
CA THR A 188 10.43 18.87 -8.19
C THR A 188 10.60 19.81 -9.37
N LYS A 189 9.50 20.42 -9.86
CA LYS A 189 9.58 21.38 -10.98
C LYS A 189 10.50 22.56 -10.68
N ALA A 190 10.90 22.74 -9.42
CA ALA A 190 12.06 23.51 -9.04
C ALA A 190 13.24 22.57 -8.70
N PRO A 191 14.41 22.69 -9.34
CA PRO A 191 15.60 22.00 -8.87
C PRO A 191 15.88 22.39 -7.40
N PRO A 192 16.38 21.47 -6.55
CA PRO A 192 16.67 21.72 -5.13
C PRO A 192 17.63 22.91 -4.87
N THR A 193 18.21 23.48 -5.92
CA THR A 193 19.14 24.60 -5.91
C THR A 193 18.50 25.98 -5.69
N LEU A 194 17.16 26.10 -5.75
CA LEU A 194 16.43 27.37 -5.57
C LEU A 194 15.78 27.56 -4.18
N LEU A 195 15.83 26.55 -3.32
CA LEU A 195 15.27 26.64 -1.97
C LEU A 195 16.33 27.06 -0.96
N SER A 196 15.97 27.93 -0.02
CA SER A 196 16.87 28.27 1.08
C SER A 196 17.13 27.05 1.95
N LYS A 197 18.31 26.98 2.59
CA LYS A 197 18.67 25.88 3.51
C LYS A 197 17.59 25.62 4.56
N SER A 198 17.01 26.68 5.11
CA SER A 198 15.94 26.58 6.10
C SER A 198 14.67 25.91 5.56
N ILE A 199 14.31 26.15 4.30
CA ILE A 199 13.16 25.46 3.68
C ILE A 199 13.45 23.97 3.50
N ILE A 200 14.67 23.61 3.07
CA ILE A 200 15.10 22.22 2.92
C ILE A 200 15.06 21.49 4.26
N GLU A 201 15.57 22.12 5.32
CA GLU A 201 15.56 21.57 6.69
C GLU A 201 14.14 21.32 7.20
N VAL A 202 13.19 22.24 6.95
CA VAL A 202 11.81 22.06 7.36
C VAL A 202 11.13 20.93 6.57
N LEU A 203 11.37 20.83 5.25
CA LEU A 203 10.84 19.72 4.44
C LEU A 203 11.38 18.36 4.90
N GLN A 204 12.68 18.28 5.21
CA GLN A 204 13.29 17.06 5.74
C GLN A 204 12.73 16.70 7.12
N TRP A 205 12.52 17.69 7.99
CA TRP A 205 11.91 17.46 9.31
C TRP A 205 10.48 16.96 9.20
N VAL A 206 9.70 17.51 8.28
CA VAL A 206 8.35 17.07 7.96
C VAL A 206 8.34 15.62 7.47
N GLU A 207 9.19 15.29 6.49
CA GLU A 207 9.31 13.93 5.97
C GLU A 207 9.71 12.95 7.07
N GLY A 208 10.69 13.32 7.90
CA GLY A 208 11.11 12.54 9.06
C GLY A 208 9.99 12.31 10.06
N SER A 209 9.22 13.35 10.37
CA SER A 209 8.08 13.27 11.28
C SER A 209 6.98 12.34 10.76
N PHE A 210 6.65 12.41 9.47
CA PHE A 210 5.67 11.51 8.85
C PHE A 210 6.16 10.06 8.84
N VAL A 211 7.44 9.82 8.53
CA VAL A 211 8.03 8.47 8.57
C VAL A 211 7.95 7.89 9.98
N LEU A 212 8.30 8.67 11.01
CA LEU A 212 8.18 8.25 12.40
C LEU A 212 6.73 7.97 12.81
N GLU A 213 5.78 8.76 12.31
CA GLU A 213 4.36 8.52 12.56
C GLU A 213 3.91 7.19 11.93
N VAL A 214 4.28 6.93 10.68
CA VAL A 214 3.98 5.66 10.02
C VAL A 214 4.67 4.49 10.72
N GLU A 215 5.93 4.64 11.11
CA GLU A 215 6.65 3.59 11.84
C GLU A 215 6.00 3.33 13.20
N GLY A 216 5.65 4.37 13.96
CA GLY A 216 4.92 4.25 15.22
C GLY A 216 3.55 3.59 15.02
N PHE A 217 2.80 4.02 14.00
CA PHE A 217 1.51 3.44 13.66
C PHE A 217 1.63 1.96 13.30
N LEU A 218 2.60 1.59 12.44
CA LEU A 218 2.90 0.21 12.08
C LEU A 218 3.35 -0.61 13.29
N HIS A 219 4.08 -0.02 14.23
CA HIS A 219 4.49 -0.67 15.47
C HIS A 219 3.32 -0.94 16.43
N THR A 220 2.25 -0.14 16.37
CA THR A 220 0.97 -0.42 17.06
C THR A 220 0.04 -1.36 16.28
N LEU A 221 0.40 -1.66 15.03
CA LEU A 221 -0.33 -2.55 14.15
C LEU A 221 0.28 -3.93 14.05
N LEU A 222 1.59 -4.14 14.22
CA LEU A 222 2.22 -5.47 14.19
C LEU A 222 2.14 -6.11 15.58
#